data_AF-A0A7S3IDG9-F1
#
_entry.id   AF-A0A7S3IDG9-F1
#
_cell.length_a   1.000
_cell.length_b   1.000
_cell.length_c   1.000
_cell.angle_alpha   90.00
_cell.angle_beta   90.00
_cell.angle_gamma   90.00
#
_symmetry.space_group_name_H-M   'P 1'
#
loop_
_entity.id
_entity.type
_entity.pdbx_description
1 polymer ?
#
loop_
_entity_poly.entity_id
_entity_poly.type
_entity_poly.pdbx_seq_one_letter_code
_entity_poly.pdbx_strand_id
1 'polypeptide(L)'
;MIDCGLLMMDTRPLREKVASRVHYLWKKLSDLIVEEFTKKLLTLYDEFHTIETKISVVHNRVDLIIEQTNYVQELIQDEILLDTLEEKVIFLKKRKSFVDSMKLKIESENFMKYLSLFNYASRLSKLMIEKRDKIPEERARLEEMLIEDINEIRSLSQQFFDDLQVYCGLGLQSFSELEGEVTKDSPK
;
A
#
# COMPACT_ATOMS: atom_id res chain seq x y z
N MET A 1 30.00 -59.18 1.12
CA MET A 1 31.27 -59.92 1.22
C MET A 1 31.79 -60.02 -0.19
N ILE A 2 32.95 -59.44 -0.47
CA ILE A 2 33.60 -59.61 -1.78
C ILE A 2 34.70 -60.64 -1.53
N ASP A 3 34.64 -61.75 -2.27
CA ASP A 3 35.64 -62.80 -2.19
C ASP A 3 36.72 -62.53 -3.24
N CYS A 4 37.92 -62.19 -2.77
CA CYS A 4 39.07 -61.91 -3.62
C CYS A 4 40.01 -63.13 -3.73
N GLY A 5 39.50 -64.34 -3.56
CA GLY A 5 40.21 -65.60 -3.77
C GLY A 5 41.10 -66.06 -2.62
N LEU A 6 41.83 -65.16 -1.95
CA LEU A 6 42.75 -65.48 -0.84
C LEU A 6 42.42 -64.78 0.49
N LEU A 7 41.54 -63.78 0.49
CA LEU A 7 41.15 -63.01 1.67
C LEU A 7 39.68 -62.56 1.53
N MET A 8 38.88 -62.83 2.57
CA MET A 8 37.53 -62.29 2.67
C MET A 8 37.58 -60.89 3.30
N MET A 9 37.14 -59.88 2.54
CA MET A 9 37.08 -58.51 3.03
C MET A 9 35.65 -58.15 3.43
N ASP A 10 35.46 -57.74 4.69
CA ASP A 10 34.19 -57.22 5.17
C ASP A 10 33.99 -55.78 4.70
N THR A 11 33.09 -55.60 3.74
CA THR A 11 32.74 -54.29 3.19
C THR A 11 31.58 -53.60 3.93
N ARG A 12 31.01 -54.23 4.97
CA ARG A 12 29.91 -53.66 5.77
C ARG A 12 30.30 -52.31 6.42
N PRO A 13 31.49 -52.16 7.04
CA PRO A 13 31.87 -50.88 7.66
C PRO A 13 32.02 -49.75 6.63
N LEU A 14 32.56 -50.06 5.45
CA LEU A 14 32.69 -49.09 4.37
C LEU A 14 31.30 -48.67 3.86
N ARG A 15 30.40 -49.63 3.66
CA ARG A 15 29.02 -49.37 3.23
C ARG A 15 28.26 -48.50 4.25
N GLU A 16 28.41 -48.76 5.54
CA GLU A 16 27.81 -47.94 6.61
C GLU A 16 28.39 -46.53 6.64
N LYS A 17 29.71 -46.38 6.44
CA LYS A 17 30.37 -45.08 6.35
C LYS A 17 29.94 -44.28 5.11
N VAL A 18 29.75 -44.93 3.98
CA VAL A 18 29.20 -44.30 2.77
C VAL A 18 27.74 -43.94 2.98
N ALA A 19 26.92 -44.85 3.53
CA ALA A 19 25.50 -44.61 3.77
C ALA A 19 25.27 -43.44 4.75
N SER A 20 26.03 -43.39 5.84
CA SER A 20 25.98 -42.26 6.79
C SER A 20 26.38 -40.94 6.14
N ARG A 21 27.41 -40.94 5.28
CA ARG A 21 27.85 -39.73 4.59
C ARG A 21 26.82 -39.25 3.57
N VAL A 22 26.21 -40.15 2.81
CA VAL A 22 25.12 -39.84 1.89
C VAL A 22 23.92 -39.29 2.66
N HIS A 23 23.54 -39.92 3.78
CA HIS A 23 22.46 -39.45 4.63
C HIS A 23 22.73 -38.05 5.21
N TYR A 24 23.96 -37.77 5.63
CA TYR A 24 24.37 -36.45 6.09
C TYR A 24 24.26 -35.38 5.00
N LEU A 25 24.73 -35.68 3.79
CA LEU A 25 24.63 -34.76 2.65
C LEU A 25 23.17 -34.52 2.26
N TRP A 26 22.36 -35.59 2.25
CA TRP A 26 20.92 -35.49 2.00
C TRP A 26 20.23 -34.59 3.02
N LYS A 27 20.53 -34.77 4.31
CA LYS A 27 19.99 -33.93 5.39
C LYS A 27 20.37 -32.47 5.18
N LYS A 28 21.66 -32.17 4.94
CA LYS A 28 22.12 -30.80 4.67
C LYS A 28 21.42 -30.15 3.48
N LEU A 29 21.26 -30.89 2.38
CA LEU A 29 20.57 -30.40 1.20
C LEU A 29 19.09 -30.14 1.49
N SER A 30 18.45 -31.04 2.25
CA SER A 30 17.06 -30.92 2.69
C SER A 30 16.85 -29.66 3.53
N ASP A 31 17.73 -29.42 4.51
CA ASP A 31 17.69 -28.25 5.38
C ASP A 31 17.81 -26.96 4.58
N LEU A 32 18.78 -26.90 3.63
CA LEU A 32 18.96 -25.74 2.74
C LEU A 32 17.74 -25.46 1.85
N ILE A 33 17.12 -26.49 1.30
CA ILE A 33 15.92 -26.35 0.45
C ILE A 33 14.75 -25.78 1.27
N VAL A 34 14.53 -26.30 2.47
CA VAL A 34 13.44 -25.84 3.35
C VAL A 34 13.70 -24.41 3.81
N GLU A 35 14.95 -24.07 4.17
CA GLU A 35 15.33 -22.73 4.57
C GLU A 35 15.11 -21.72 3.44
N GLU A 36 15.59 -22.01 2.21
CA GLU A 36 15.42 -21.11 1.07
C GLU A 36 13.95 -20.93 0.70
N PHE A 37 13.15 -22.00 0.76
CA PHE A 37 11.71 -21.93 0.54
C PHE A 37 11.04 -21.05 1.60
N THR A 38 11.34 -21.28 2.88
CA THR A 38 10.75 -20.55 4.00
C THR A 38 11.11 -19.07 3.94
N LYS A 39 12.34 -18.73 3.58
CA LYS A 39 12.77 -17.34 3.42
C LYS A 39 11.94 -16.62 2.36
N LYS A 40 11.77 -17.22 1.17
CA LYS A 40 10.96 -16.60 0.10
C LYS A 40 9.48 -16.51 0.45
N LEU A 41 8.97 -17.51 1.17
CA LEU A 41 7.62 -17.51 1.68
C LEU A 41 7.37 -16.32 2.63
N LEU A 42 8.26 -16.14 3.60
CA LEU A 42 8.15 -15.05 4.58
C LEU A 42 8.27 -13.68 3.92
N THR A 43 9.23 -13.50 3.01
CA THR A 43 9.35 -12.24 2.25
C THR A 43 8.07 -11.92 1.49
N LEU A 44 7.47 -12.91 0.82
CA LEU A 44 6.21 -12.70 0.10
C LEU A 44 5.07 -12.35 1.05
N TYR A 45 4.98 -13.05 2.18
CA TYR A 45 3.97 -12.79 3.20
C TYR A 45 4.07 -11.38 3.76
N ASP A 46 5.28 -10.90 4.04
CA ASP A 46 5.51 -9.55 4.54
C ASP A 46 5.21 -8.48 3.49
N GLU A 47 5.51 -8.74 2.21
CA GLU A 47 5.13 -7.86 1.08
C GLU A 47 3.59 -7.70 1.02
N PHE A 48 2.85 -8.82 1.03
CA PHE A 48 1.38 -8.81 1.04
C PHE A 48 0.81 -8.10 2.27
N HIS A 49 1.36 -8.35 3.46
CA HIS A 49 0.89 -7.75 4.69
C HIS A 49 1.12 -6.23 4.72
N THR A 50 2.25 -5.78 4.17
CA THR A 50 2.56 -4.35 4.06
C THR A 50 1.55 -3.64 3.16
N ILE A 51 1.22 -4.22 2.01
CA ILE A 51 0.25 -3.64 1.07
C ILE A 51 -1.16 -3.63 1.67
N GLU A 52 -1.56 -4.73 2.32
CA GLU A 52 -2.85 -4.77 3.03
C GLU A 52 -2.93 -3.68 4.10
N THR A 53 -1.85 -3.46 4.85
CA THR A 53 -1.80 -2.42 5.88
C THR A 53 -1.91 -1.03 5.24
N LYS A 54 -1.19 -0.77 4.14
CA LYS A 54 -1.27 0.50 3.41
C LYS A 54 -2.68 0.80 2.90
N ILE A 55 -3.33 -0.18 2.26
CA ILE A 55 -4.71 -0.04 1.76
C ILE A 55 -5.71 0.13 2.91
N SER A 56 -5.45 -0.49 4.05
CA SER A 56 -6.30 -0.40 5.25
C SER A 56 -6.18 0.95 5.96
N VAL A 57 -5.04 1.64 5.87
CA VAL A 57 -4.86 2.99 6.42
C VAL A 57 -5.64 3.98 5.55
N VAL A 58 -6.91 4.15 5.94
CA VAL A 58 -7.83 5.14 5.39
C VAL A 58 -7.31 6.53 5.75
N HIS A 59 -6.98 7.34 4.75
CA HIS A 59 -6.62 8.75 4.94
C HIS A 59 -7.86 9.52 5.44
N ASN A 60 -7.97 9.66 6.77
CA ASN A 60 -9.04 10.38 7.45
C ASN A 60 -8.86 11.91 7.43
N ARG A 61 -8.08 12.49 6.50
CA ARG A 61 -7.80 13.93 6.47
C ARG A 61 -7.73 14.50 5.06
N VAL A 62 -8.89 14.89 4.55
CA VAL A 62 -9.31 16.23 4.06
C VAL A 62 -8.35 17.13 3.22
N ASP A 63 -7.12 16.77 2.86
CA ASP A 63 -6.29 17.59 1.92
C ASP A 63 -6.54 17.23 0.43
N LEU A 64 -7.82 17.21 0.06
CA LEU A 64 -8.51 16.05 -0.53
C LEU A 64 -8.54 15.90 -2.07
N ILE A 65 -7.90 16.75 -2.88
CA ILE A 65 -7.93 16.58 -4.35
C ILE A 65 -6.58 16.07 -4.89
N ILE A 66 -5.47 16.64 -4.41
CA ILE A 66 -4.12 16.21 -4.78
C ILE A 66 -3.85 14.82 -4.18
N GLU A 67 -4.24 14.59 -2.92
CA GLU A 67 -4.12 13.27 -2.30
C GLU A 67 -5.04 12.24 -2.95
N GLN A 68 -6.27 12.58 -3.37
CA GLN A 68 -7.13 11.63 -4.09
C GLN A 68 -6.58 11.27 -5.48
N THR A 69 -5.95 12.22 -6.18
CA THR A 69 -5.34 11.94 -7.49
C THR A 69 -4.09 11.08 -7.34
N ASN A 70 -3.27 11.36 -6.33
CA ASN A 70 -2.12 10.53 -5.96
C ASN A 70 -2.58 9.13 -5.49
N TYR A 71 -3.66 9.05 -4.71
CA TYR A 71 -4.25 7.79 -4.24
C TYR A 71 -4.77 6.94 -5.41
N VAL A 72 -5.38 7.54 -6.43
CA VAL A 72 -5.77 6.82 -7.66
C VAL A 72 -4.54 6.32 -8.43
N GLN A 73 -3.47 7.11 -8.50
CA GLN A 73 -2.20 6.64 -9.10
C GLN A 73 -1.52 5.54 -8.28
N GLU A 74 -1.55 5.62 -6.96
CA GLU A 74 -1.05 4.59 -6.04
C GLU A 74 -1.85 3.30 -6.20
N LEU A 75 -3.19 3.38 -6.31
CA LEU A 75 -4.04 2.22 -6.57
C LEU A 75 -3.70 1.52 -7.90
N ILE A 76 -3.40 2.28 -8.96
CA ILE A 76 -3.00 1.73 -10.26
C ILE A 76 -1.61 1.06 -10.17
N GLN A 77 -0.67 1.66 -9.42
CA GLN A 77 0.63 1.04 -9.18
C GLN A 77 0.49 -0.24 -8.34
N ASP A 78 -0.37 -0.23 -7.33
CA ASP A 78 -0.66 -1.37 -6.48
C ASP A 78 -1.35 -2.51 -7.24
N GLU A 79 -2.16 -2.22 -8.27
CA GLU A 79 -2.76 -3.22 -9.17
C GLU A 79 -1.69 -3.98 -9.98
N ILE A 80 -0.73 -3.25 -10.56
CA ILE A 80 0.43 -3.85 -11.26
C ILE A 80 1.28 -4.69 -10.28
N LEU A 81 1.41 -4.21 -9.05
CA LEU A 81 2.15 -4.89 -7.99
C LEU A 81 1.44 -6.18 -7.55
N LEU A 82 0.10 -6.19 -7.57
CA LEU A 82 -0.76 -7.34 -7.30
C LEU A 82 -0.57 -8.45 -8.35
N ASP A 83 -0.56 -8.09 -9.64
CA ASP A 83 -0.27 -9.03 -10.72
C ASP A 83 1.12 -9.67 -10.56
N THR A 84 2.11 -8.84 -10.23
CA THR A 84 3.49 -9.31 -9.99
C THR A 84 3.57 -10.25 -8.77
N LEU A 85 2.78 -9.98 -7.73
CA LEU A 85 2.70 -10.83 -6.54
C LEU A 85 1.98 -12.15 -6.83
N GLU A 86 0.94 -12.16 -7.67
CA GLU A 86 0.27 -13.38 -8.11
C GLU A 86 1.23 -14.31 -8.88
N GLU A 87 2.06 -13.75 -9.78
CA GLU A 87 3.11 -14.52 -10.46
C GLU A 87 4.11 -15.13 -9.46
N LYS A 88 4.53 -14.36 -8.46
CA LYS A 88 5.41 -14.86 -7.39
C LYS A 88 4.75 -15.97 -6.58
N VAL A 89 3.44 -15.89 -6.30
CA VAL A 89 2.67 -16.98 -5.65
C VAL A 89 2.66 -18.24 -6.51
N ILE A 90 2.48 -18.13 -7.83
CA ILE A 90 2.52 -19.27 -8.75
C ILE A 90 3.90 -19.94 -8.73
N PHE A 91 4.98 -19.15 -8.71
CA PHE A 91 6.33 -19.68 -8.56
C PHE A 91 6.52 -20.39 -7.21
N LEU A 92 5.94 -19.84 -6.14
CA LEU A 92 5.99 -20.43 -4.80
C LEU A 92 5.23 -21.76 -4.72
N LYS A 93 4.11 -21.91 -5.45
CA LYS A 93 3.40 -23.20 -5.61
C LYS A 93 4.29 -24.26 -6.26
N LYS A 94 5.01 -23.92 -7.33
CA LYS A 94 5.94 -24.84 -8.00
C LYS A 94 7.10 -25.27 -7.08
N ARG A 95 7.59 -24.36 -6.23
CA ARG A 95 8.61 -24.71 -5.24
C ARG A 95 8.06 -25.57 -4.11
N LYS A 96 6.83 -25.33 -3.66
CA LYS A 96 6.17 -26.17 -2.66
C LYS A 96 5.98 -27.61 -3.16
N SER A 97 5.56 -27.80 -4.42
CA SER A 97 5.41 -29.15 -4.98
C SER A 97 6.74 -29.91 -5.06
N PHE A 98 7.86 -29.20 -5.25
CA PHE A 98 9.20 -29.78 -5.16
C PHE A 98 9.59 -30.16 -3.72
N VAL A 99 9.28 -29.32 -2.73
CA VAL A 99 9.51 -29.65 -1.31
C VAL A 99 8.68 -30.88 -0.90
N ASP A 100 7.44 -30.97 -1.39
CA ASP A 100 6.53 -32.09 -1.12
C ASP A 100 6.95 -33.39 -1.81
N SER A 101 7.45 -33.33 -3.05
CA SER A 101 7.97 -34.52 -3.75
C SER A 101 9.20 -35.11 -3.06
N MET A 102 9.98 -34.25 -2.39
CA MET A 102 11.11 -34.64 -1.53
C MET A 102 10.68 -35.10 -0.13
N LYS A 103 9.37 -35.08 0.20
CA LYS A 103 8.78 -35.42 1.51
C LYS A 103 9.38 -34.61 2.67
N LEU A 104 9.82 -33.39 2.40
CA LEU A 104 10.41 -32.51 3.40
C LEU A 104 9.31 -31.86 4.22
N LYS A 105 9.51 -31.80 5.54
CA LYS A 105 8.55 -31.18 6.45
C LYS A 105 8.86 -29.69 6.58
N ILE A 106 7.85 -28.87 6.34
CA ILE A 106 7.86 -27.46 6.70
C ILE A 106 7.21 -27.33 8.08
N GLU A 107 7.68 -26.40 8.89
CA GLU A 107 7.08 -26.09 10.19
C GLU A 107 5.61 -25.64 10.02
N SER A 108 4.77 -26.01 10.99
CA SER A 108 3.32 -25.74 10.93
C SER A 108 2.98 -24.27 10.81
N GLU A 109 3.73 -23.38 11.46
CA GLU A 109 3.51 -21.93 11.37
C GLU A 109 3.73 -21.42 9.94
N ASN A 110 4.84 -21.80 9.32
CA ASN A 110 5.15 -21.43 7.94
C ASN A 110 4.15 -22.04 6.96
N PHE A 111 3.67 -23.25 7.22
CA PHE A 111 2.60 -23.84 6.42
C PHE A 111 1.28 -23.05 6.50
N MET A 112 0.91 -22.55 7.68
CA MET A 112 -0.27 -21.69 7.83
C MET A 112 -0.11 -20.36 7.09
N LYS A 113 1.07 -19.73 7.15
CA LYS A 113 1.37 -18.53 6.35
C LYS A 113 1.26 -18.81 4.85
N TYR A 114 1.77 -19.95 4.39
CA TYR A 114 1.60 -20.41 3.00
C TYR A 114 0.14 -20.57 2.59
N LEU A 115 -0.70 -21.16 3.45
CA LEU A 115 -2.13 -21.29 3.16
C LEU A 115 -2.83 -19.93 3.10
N SER A 116 -2.46 -19.00 3.99
CA SER A 116 -3.06 -17.67 4.03
C SER A 116 -2.79 -16.87 2.76
N LEU A 117 -1.63 -17.04 2.12
CA LEU A 117 -1.28 -16.38 0.86
C LEU A 117 -2.28 -16.65 -0.27
N PHE A 118 -2.96 -17.80 -0.27
CA PHE A 118 -3.98 -18.11 -1.28
C PHE A 118 -5.26 -17.31 -1.14
N ASN A 119 -5.57 -16.88 0.08
CA ASN A 119 -6.73 -16.03 0.36
C ASN A 119 -6.36 -14.54 0.32
N TYR A 120 -5.07 -14.21 0.26
CA TYR A 120 -4.62 -12.82 0.24
C TYR A 120 -4.97 -12.11 -1.06
N ALA A 121 -4.72 -12.73 -2.22
CA ALA A 121 -5.00 -12.12 -3.52
C ALA A 121 -6.50 -11.76 -3.67
N SER A 122 -7.40 -12.69 -3.31
CA SER A 122 -8.85 -12.46 -3.36
C SER A 122 -9.31 -11.42 -2.34
N ARG A 123 -8.74 -11.43 -1.12
CA ARG A 123 -9.05 -10.43 -0.09
C ARG A 123 -8.58 -9.03 -0.48
N LEU A 124 -7.37 -8.92 -1.04
CA LEU A 124 -6.78 -7.67 -1.48
C LEU A 124 -7.55 -7.09 -2.67
N SER A 125 -7.90 -7.93 -3.65
CA SER A 125 -8.76 -7.56 -4.77
C SER A 125 -10.12 -7.03 -4.28
N LYS A 126 -10.76 -7.73 -3.33
CA LYS A 126 -12.04 -7.28 -2.74
C LYS A 126 -11.90 -5.93 -2.04
N LEU A 127 -10.84 -5.73 -1.26
CA LEU A 127 -10.55 -4.45 -0.60
C LEU A 127 -10.31 -3.32 -1.62
N MET A 128 -9.57 -3.59 -2.69
CA MET A 128 -9.31 -2.62 -3.76
C MET A 128 -10.60 -2.21 -4.47
N ILE A 129 -11.48 -3.18 -4.78
CA ILE A 129 -12.80 -2.90 -5.38
C ILE A 129 -13.67 -2.09 -4.42
N GLU A 130 -13.79 -2.51 -3.15
CA GLU A 130 -14.57 -1.78 -2.14
C GLU A 130 -14.07 -0.34 -1.95
N LYS A 131 -12.75 -0.11 -2.04
CA LYS A 131 -12.16 1.23 -1.98
C LYS A 131 -12.44 2.03 -3.23
N ARG A 132 -12.28 1.43 -4.42
CA ARG A 132 -12.56 2.05 -5.71
C ARG A 132 -14.02 2.52 -5.80
N ASP A 133 -14.95 1.70 -5.32
CA ASP A 133 -16.39 2.00 -5.36
C ASP A 133 -16.78 3.15 -4.40
N LYS A 134 -16.02 3.36 -3.31
CA LYS A 134 -16.23 4.48 -2.38
C LYS A 134 -15.66 5.82 -2.85
N ILE A 135 -14.71 5.82 -3.79
CA ILE A 135 -14.13 7.05 -4.36
C ILE A 135 -15.20 7.96 -4.98
N PRO A 136 -16.11 7.49 -5.86
CA PRO A 136 -17.13 8.35 -6.45
C PRO A 136 -18.12 8.92 -5.42
N GLU A 137 -18.47 8.15 -4.39
CA GLU A 137 -19.34 8.64 -3.30
C GLU A 137 -18.68 9.77 -2.50
N GLU A 138 -17.41 9.59 -2.11
CA GLU A 138 -16.66 10.66 -1.43
C GLU A 138 -16.42 11.85 -2.36
N ARG A 139 -16.18 11.66 -3.66
CA ARG A 139 -16.09 12.77 -4.61
C ARG A 139 -17.38 13.58 -4.66
N ALA A 140 -18.53 12.93 -4.76
CA ALA A 140 -19.82 13.61 -4.80
C ALA A 140 -20.07 14.41 -3.51
N ARG A 141 -19.78 13.83 -2.35
CA ARG A 141 -19.89 14.50 -1.06
C ARG A 141 -19.00 15.75 -0.98
N LEU A 142 -17.78 15.69 -1.52
CA LEU A 142 -16.86 16.82 -1.52
C LEU A 142 -17.22 17.90 -2.52
N GLU A 143 -17.76 17.51 -3.68
CA GLU A 143 -18.32 18.46 -4.62
C GLU A 143 -19.48 19.23 -3.98
N GLU A 144 -20.35 18.57 -3.22
CA GLU A 144 -21.40 19.24 -2.44
C GLU A 144 -20.83 20.22 -1.41
N MET A 145 -19.87 19.80 -0.58
CA MET A 145 -19.24 20.67 0.41
C MET A 145 -18.56 21.89 -0.25
N LEU A 146 -17.89 21.69 -1.38
CA LEU A 146 -17.20 22.76 -2.10
C LEU A 146 -18.20 23.74 -2.75
N ILE A 147 -19.35 23.25 -3.21
CA ILE A 147 -20.45 24.09 -3.69
C ILE A 147 -21.04 24.91 -2.54
N GLU A 148 -21.23 24.32 -1.37
CA GLU A 148 -21.69 25.02 -0.16
C GLU A 148 -20.72 26.13 0.22
N ASP A 149 -19.42 25.85 0.32
CA ASP A 149 -18.37 26.83 0.63
C ASP A 149 -18.35 27.96 -0.41
N ILE A 150 -18.46 27.65 -1.71
CA ILE A 150 -18.53 28.65 -2.78
C ILE A 150 -19.75 29.55 -2.62
N ASN A 151 -20.91 28.97 -2.29
CA ASN A 151 -22.15 29.72 -2.09
C ASN A 151 -22.08 30.60 -0.86
N GLU A 152 -21.49 30.11 0.23
CA GLU A 152 -21.27 30.89 1.45
C GLU A 152 -20.34 32.09 1.17
N ILE A 153 -19.19 31.86 0.54
CA ILE A 153 -18.27 32.94 0.14
C ILE A 153 -18.94 33.93 -0.81
N ARG A 154 -19.74 33.46 -1.77
CA ARG A 154 -20.47 34.33 -2.68
C ARG A 154 -21.49 35.18 -1.92
N SER A 155 -22.21 34.60 -0.96
CA SER A 155 -23.18 35.34 -0.14
C SER A 155 -22.52 36.39 0.74
N LEU A 156 -21.39 36.06 1.37
CA LEU A 156 -20.57 36.99 2.16
C LEU A 156 -20.02 38.12 1.29
N SER A 157 -19.54 37.79 0.09
CA SER A 157 -19.06 38.78 -0.87
C SER A 157 -20.19 39.72 -1.29
N GLN A 158 -21.38 39.19 -1.56
CA GLN A 158 -22.55 39.98 -1.94
C GLN A 158 -22.99 40.91 -0.80
N GLN A 159 -23.07 40.40 0.44
CA GLN A 159 -23.34 41.22 1.62
C GLN A 159 -22.30 42.34 1.79
N PHE A 160 -21.02 42.02 1.62
CA PHE A 160 -19.96 43.01 1.70
C PHE A 160 -20.10 44.11 0.63
N PHE A 161 -20.49 43.74 -0.59
CA PHE A 161 -20.78 44.70 -1.66
C PHE A 161 -22.01 45.56 -1.36
N ASP A 162 -23.09 44.96 -0.86
CA ASP A 162 -24.31 45.67 -0.49
C ASP A 162 -24.03 46.65 0.66
N ASP A 163 -23.27 46.23 1.67
CA ASP A 163 -22.82 47.08 2.78
C ASP A 163 -21.97 48.25 2.27
N LEU A 164 -20.98 48.01 1.40
CA LEU A 164 -20.18 49.06 0.77
C LEU A 164 -21.05 50.06 0.00
N GLN A 165 -22.07 49.59 -0.70
CA GLN A 165 -22.99 50.43 -1.45
C GLN A 165 -23.87 51.29 -0.53
N VAL A 166 -24.31 50.73 0.61
CA VAL A 166 -25.00 51.48 1.67
C VAL A 166 -24.09 52.54 2.28
N TYR A 167 -22.81 52.25 2.55
CA TYR A 167 -21.84 53.24 3.02
C TYR A 167 -21.58 54.35 1.99
N CYS A 168 -21.54 54.02 0.70
CA CYS A 168 -21.44 55.02 -0.37
C CYS A 168 -22.71 55.88 -0.48
N GLY A 169 -23.89 55.28 -0.28
CA GLY A 169 -25.20 55.95 -0.36
C GLY A 169 -25.59 56.78 0.88
N LEU A 170 -25.09 56.42 2.07
CA LEU A 170 -25.26 57.17 3.32
C LEU A 170 -24.36 58.41 3.43
N GLY A 171 -23.59 58.70 2.38
CA GLY A 171 -22.87 59.95 2.27
C GLY A 171 -21.47 59.91 2.87
N LEU A 172 -20.52 59.37 2.11
CA LEU A 172 -19.26 60.09 1.87
C LEU A 172 -19.55 61.32 0.98
N GLN A 173 -20.51 62.15 1.38
CA GLN A 173 -20.53 63.57 1.07
C GLN A 173 -19.69 64.25 2.16
N SER A 174 -18.39 64.35 1.93
CA SER A 174 -17.52 65.45 2.41
C SER A 174 -16.05 65.08 2.27
N PHE A 175 -15.52 65.21 1.05
CA PHE A 175 -14.11 65.62 0.87
C PHE A 175 -13.93 66.65 -0.25
N SER A 176 -15.03 67.16 -0.84
CA SER A 176 -15.00 68.25 -1.82
C SER A 176 -15.26 69.64 -1.22
N GLU A 177 -15.54 69.75 0.09
CA GLU A 177 -15.78 71.05 0.76
C GLU A 177 -14.60 71.55 1.61
N LEU A 178 -13.49 70.78 1.71
CA LEU A 178 -12.28 71.21 2.44
C LEU A 178 -11.23 71.95 1.60
N GLU A 179 -11.49 72.22 0.32
CA GLU A 179 -10.69 73.15 -0.51
C GLU A 179 -11.28 74.58 -0.54
N GLY A 180 -12.33 74.86 0.25
CA GLY A 180 -13.07 76.12 0.21
C GLY A 180 -12.67 77.21 1.22
N GLU A 181 -11.83 76.94 2.22
CA GLU A 181 -11.47 77.93 3.24
C GLU A 181 -9.96 77.89 3.59
N VAL A 182 -9.13 78.44 2.71
CA VAL A 182 -7.88 79.10 3.11
C VAL A 182 -7.94 80.55 2.61
N THR A 183 -8.64 81.35 3.41
CA THR A 183 -8.35 82.75 3.76
C THR A 183 -7.87 83.67 2.63
N LYS A 184 -8.80 84.48 2.13
CA LYS A 184 -8.50 85.91 1.93
C LYS A 184 -8.18 86.48 3.31
N ASP A 185 -6.94 86.93 3.50
CA ASP A 185 -6.65 88.16 4.24
C ASP A 185 -5.20 88.58 3.96
N SER A 186 -5.04 89.48 2.99
CA SER A 186 -3.94 90.44 2.99
C SER A 186 -4.23 91.50 4.05
N PRO A 187 -3.22 92.06 4.73
CA PRO A 187 -2.91 93.45 4.39
C PRO A 187 -1.44 93.89 4.55
N LYS A 188 -1.07 94.75 3.59
CA LYS A 188 -0.03 95.81 3.58
C LYS A 188 1.45 95.42 3.68
#